data_AF-A0A9K3H2E5-F1
#
_entry.id   AF-A0A9K3H2E5-F1
#
_cell.length_a   1.000
_cell.length_b   1.000
_cell.length_c   1.000
_cell.angle_alpha   90.00
_cell.angle_beta   90.00
_cell.angle_gamma   90.00
#
_symmetry.space_group_name_H-M   'P 1'
#
loop_
_entity.id
_entity.type
_entity.pdbx_description
1 polymer ?
#
loop_
_entity_poly.entity_id
_entity_poly.type
_entity_poly.pdbx_seq_one_letter_code
_entity_poly.pdbx_strand_id
1 'polypeptide(L)'
;MKCMVKYGEPVINNYDVWFVANEVSDIKTKDVVGLQNALSSLVDTLLLGLYKEQPTGYAYGTQVYNKNQIVYMVMQCTDDISHKDCTKCILHVSGEIKRCCSGAIAAAILTPNCYLRYAHSDLRALK
;
A
#
# COMPACT_ATOMS: atom_id res chain seq x y z
N MET A 1 -14.36 -10.68 1.29
CA MET A 1 -13.59 -10.01 2.36
C MET A 1 -12.23 -10.68 2.42
N LYS A 2 -11.12 -9.94 2.24
CA LYS A 2 -9.75 -10.48 2.27
C LYS A 2 -9.11 -10.07 3.60
N CYS A 3 -8.43 -11.00 4.27
CA CYS A 3 -7.81 -10.79 5.59
C CYS A 3 -6.37 -11.28 5.58
N MET A 4 -5.51 -10.66 6.37
CA MET A 4 -4.16 -11.14 6.64
C MET A 4 -4.18 -12.05 7.88
N VAL A 5 -3.53 -13.21 7.81
CA VAL A 5 -3.41 -14.16 8.92
C VAL A 5 -1.93 -14.28 9.29
N LYS A 6 -1.60 -14.05 10.55
CA LYS A 6 -0.25 -14.17 11.14
C LYS A 6 -0.34 -15.04 12.39
N TYR A 7 0.51 -16.03 12.51
CA TYR A 7 0.64 -16.89 13.68
C TYR A 7 2.11 -17.17 13.94
N GLY A 8 2.50 -17.33 15.21
CA GLY A 8 3.89 -17.51 15.62
C GLY A 8 4.11 -17.00 17.04
N GLU A 9 5.35 -17.12 17.54
CA GLU A 9 5.71 -16.46 18.80
C GLU A 9 5.50 -14.95 18.68
N PRO A 10 4.95 -14.30 19.71
CA PRO A 10 4.62 -12.89 19.64
C PRO A 10 5.92 -12.07 19.63
N VAL A 11 6.36 -11.67 18.45
CA VAL A 11 7.38 -10.62 18.27
C VAL A 11 6.69 -9.27 18.51
N ILE A 12 6.33 -9.02 19.77
CA ILE A 12 5.63 -7.81 20.18
C ILE A 12 6.59 -6.63 20.02
N ASN A 13 6.17 -5.59 19.28
CA ASN A 13 6.87 -4.31 19.11
C ASN A 13 8.17 -4.29 18.31
N ASN A 14 8.54 -5.35 17.57
CA ASN A 14 9.66 -5.24 16.64
C ASN A 14 9.15 -4.99 15.22
N TYR A 15 9.56 -3.85 14.65
CA TYR A 15 9.37 -3.54 13.24
C TYR A 15 10.19 -4.54 12.42
N ASP A 16 9.56 -5.63 12.00
CA ASP A 16 10.25 -6.77 11.40
C ASP A 16 10.11 -6.74 9.88
N VAL A 17 11.16 -6.27 9.21
CA VAL A 17 11.24 -6.10 7.74
C VAL A 17 11.91 -7.29 7.02
N TRP A 18 12.21 -8.37 7.74
CA TRP A 18 12.90 -9.54 7.17
C TRP A 18 12.11 -10.24 6.05
N PHE A 19 10.80 -10.00 5.96
CA PHE A 19 9.93 -10.57 4.94
C PHE A 19 9.22 -9.48 4.14
N VAL A 20 9.42 -9.52 2.82
CA VAL A 20 8.71 -8.68 1.84
C VAL A 20 8.21 -9.60 0.72
N ALA A 21 6.90 -9.77 0.63
CA ALA A 21 6.26 -10.40 -0.52
C ALA A 21 5.74 -9.33 -1.48
N ASN A 22 5.80 -9.62 -2.79
CA ASN A 22 5.25 -8.75 -3.81
C ASN A 22 4.40 -9.54 -4.82
N GLU A 23 3.33 -8.90 -5.30
CA GLU A 23 2.51 -9.34 -6.42
C GLU A 23 2.52 -8.17 -7.42
N VAL A 24 2.94 -8.40 -8.66
CA VAL A 24 3.14 -7.33 -9.65
C VAL A 24 2.48 -7.73 -10.95
N SER A 25 1.75 -6.79 -11.57
CA SER A 25 1.18 -6.99 -12.89
C SER A 25 2.25 -6.91 -13.98
N ASP A 26 2.22 -7.86 -14.93
CA ASP A 26 3.06 -7.82 -16.13
C ASP A 26 2.69 -6.68 -17.08
N ILE A 27 1.44 -6.22 -17.02
CA ILE A 27 0.97 -5.08 -17.83
C ILE A 27 1.55 -3.79 -17.24
N LYS A 28 2.15 -2.96 -18.11
CA LYS A 28 2.74 -1.67 -17.75
C LYS A 28 2.02 -0.49 -18.40
N THR A 29 2.00 0.64 -17.71
CA THR A 29 1.54 1.92 -18.26
C THR A 29 2.60 2.54 -19.18
N LYS A 30 2.15 3.37 -20.12
CA LYS A 30 3.04 4.20 -20.95
C LYS A 30 3.56 5.42 -20.19
N ASP A 31 2.77 5.94 -19.25
CA ASP A 31 3.10 7.12 -18.45
C ASP A 31 3.66 6.70 -17.07
N VAL A 32 4.90 6.20 -17.09
CA VAL A 32 5.57 5.71 -15.87
C VAL A 32 5.78 6.82 -14.85
N VAL A 33 6.16 8.02 -15.32
CA VAL A 33 6.43 9.18 -14.45
C VAL A 33 5.14 9.70 -13.83
N GLY A 34 4.06 9.84 -14.62
CA GLY A 34 2.76 10.26 -14.11
C GLY A 34 2.19 9.28 -13.09
N LEU A 35 2.33 7.96 -13.34
CA LEU A 35 1.93 6.95 -12.36
C LEU A 35 2.75 7.07 -11.07
N GLN A 36 4.08 7.20 -11.15
CA GLN A 36 4.93 7.30 -9.97
C GLN A 36 4.61 8.54 -9.12
N ASN A 37 4.35 9.69 -9.76
CA ASN A 37 3.94 10.91 -9.08
C ASN A 37 2.57 10.75 -8.41
N ALA A 38 1.62 10.13 -9.11
CA ALA A 38 0.29 9.86 -8.57
C ALA A 38 0.35 8.93 -7.36
N LEU A 39 1.15 7.85 -7.42
CA LEU A 39 1.35 6.94 -6.29
C LEU A 39 1.96 7.65 -5.09
N SER A 40 2.98 8.50 -5.29
CA SER A 40 3.61 9.24 -4.18
C SER A 40 2.62 10.20 -3.53
N SER A 41 1.90 11.00 -4.33
CA SER A 41 0.88 11.93 -3.84
C SER A 41 -0.25 11.22 -3.09
N LEU A 42 -0.66 10.05 -3.57
CA LEU A 42 -1.72 9.26 -2.96
C LEU A 42 -1.27 8.67 -1.61
N VAL A 43 -0.04 8.16 -1.51
CA VAL A 43 0.54 7.71 -0.24
C VAL A 43 0.58 8.84 0.78
N ASP A 44 1.07 10.03 0.39
CA ASP A 44 1.16 11.18 1.29
C ASP A 44 -0.23 11.61 1.80
N THR A 45 -1.22 11.63 0.90
CA THR A 45 -2.61 11.96 1.25
C THR A 45 -3.23 10.93 2.20
N LEU A 46 -3.03 9.64 1.93
CA LEU A 46 -3.61 8.58 2.73
C LEU A 46 -2.91 8.43 4.09
N LEU A 47 -1.61 8.72 4.18
CA LEU A 47 -0.88 8.80 5.46
C LEU A 47 -1.47 9.86 6.39
N LEU A 48 -1.96 10.99 5.86
CA LEU A 48 -2.66 12.01 6.64
C LEU A 48 -4.04 11.56 7.13
N GLY A 49 -4.66 10.57 6.46
CA GLY A 49 -5.97 10.01 6.78
C GLY A 49 -5.92 8.79 7.71
N LEU A 50 -4.79 8.08 7.76
CA LEU A 50 -4.57 6.98 8.71
C LEU A 50 -4.82 7.49 10.14
N TYR A 51 -5.66 6.77 10.88
CA TYR A 51 -6.05 7.08 12.26
C TYR A 51 -6.83 8.40 12.46
N LYS A 52 -7.19 9.16 11.41
CA LYS A 52 -8.07 10.33 11.52
C LYS A 52 -9.55 10.00 11.46
N GLU A 53 -9.94 9.10 10.56
CA GLU A 53 -11.37 8.80 10.32
C GLU A 53 -11.87 7.61 11.13
N GLN A 54 -11.01 6.65 11.45
CA GLN A 54 -11.32 5.46 12.25
C GLN A 54 -10.07 5.06 13.07
N PRO A 55 -10.20 4.41 14.24
CA PRO A 55 -9.07 3.91 15.03
C PRO A 55 -8.36 2.70 14.39
N THR A 56 -8.45 2.56 13.07
CA THR A 56 -7.96 1.43 12.29
C THR A 56 -6.75 1.87 11.48
N GLY A 57 -5.74 1.01 11.37
CA GLY A 57 -4.58 1.23 10.51
C GLY A 57 -4.87 1.15 9.01
N TYR A 58 -6.11 1.42 8.57
CA TYR A 58 -6.58 1.24 7.19
C TYR A 58 -6.85 2.59 6.51
N ALA A 59 -6.46 2.70 5.23
CA ALA A 59 -6.82 3.81 4.37
C ALA A 59 -7.05 3.35 2.93
N TYR A 60 -7.99 4.00 2.26
CA TYR A 60 -8.30 3.77 0.85
C TYR A 60 -8.44 5.12 0.14
N GLY A 61 -7.96 5.20 -1.09
CA GLY A 61 -8.19 6.36 -1.93
C GLY A 61 -7.89 6.12 -3.38
N THR A 62 -8.06 7.18 -4.15
CA THR A 62 -7.91 7.17 -5.60
C THR A 62 -7.20 8.42 -6.07
N GLN A 63 -6.45 8.31 -7.15
CA GLN A 63 -5.82 9.46 -7.81
C GLN A 63 -5.99 9.34 -9.32
N VAL A 64 -6.33 10.45 -9.96
CA VAL A 64 -6.33 10.54 -11.43
C VAL A 64 -4.92 10.87 -11.90
N TYR A 65 -4.47 10.18 -12.95
CA TYR A 65 -3.23 10.46 -13.67
C TYR A 65 -3.43 10.21 -15.18
N ASN A 66 -2.49 10.68 -16.01
CA ASN A 66 -2.55 10.53 -17.47
C ASN A 66 -3.93 10.86 -18.08
N LYS A 67 -4.39 12.09 -17.84
CA LYS A 67 -5.68 12.66 -18.25
C LYS A 67 -6.90 12.00 -17.58
N ASN A 68 -7.13 10.70 -17.77
CA ASN A 68 -8.33 9.98 -17.31
C ASN A 68 -8.05 8.59 -16.71
N GLN A 69 -6.79 8.20 -16.44
CA GLN A 69 -6.50 6.94 -15.77
C GLN A 69 -6.65 7.10 -14.25
N ILE A 70 -7.40 6.22 -13.62
CA ILE A 70 -7.61 6.26 -12.16
C ILE A 70 -6.80 5.13 -11.54
N VAL A 71 -5.93 5.47 -10.59
CA VAL A 71 -5.29 4.49 -9.72
C VAL A 71 -6.03 4.45 -8.39
N TYR A 72 -6.30 3.23 -7.93
CA TYR A 72 -6.91 2.91 -6.65
C TYR A 72 -5.81 2.41 -5.73
N MET A 73 -5.82 2.81 -4.46
CA MET A 73 -4.85 2.36 -3.47
C MET A 73 -5.53 1.99 -2.17
N VAL A 74 -5.04 0.91 -1.56
CA VAL A 74 -5.33 0.55 -0.19
C VAL A 74 -4.02 0.42 0.59
N MET A 75 -4.04 0.90 1.82
CA MET A 75 -2.97 0.77 2.79
C MET A 75 -3.56 0.20 4.06
N GLN A 76 -2.89 -0.75 4.67
CA GLN A 76 -3.33 -1.35 5.93
C GLN A 76 -2.12 -1.65 6.81
N CYS A 77 -2.21 -1.29 8.08
CA CYS A 77 -1.33 -1.73 9.15
C CYS A 77 -2.07 -2.72 10.05
N THR A 78 -1.33 -3.56 10.76
CA THR A 78 -1.86 -4.36 11.86
C THR A 78 -2.13 -3.48 13.08
N ASP A 79 -3.08 -3.87 13.92
CA ASP A 79 -3.50 -3.07 15.08
C ASP A 79 -2.52 -3.17 16.27
N ASP A 80 -1.51 -4.05 16.20
CA ASP A 80 -0.51 -4.31 17.24
C ASP A 80 0.73 -3.40 17.18
N ILE A 81 0.79 -2.43 16.25
CA ILE A 81 1.92 -1.49 16.11
C ILE A 81 1.51 -0.04 16.39
N SER A 82 2.48 0.79 16.79
CA SER A 82 2.23 2.22 17.01
C SER A 82 1.94 2.96 15.71
N HIS A 83 1.25 4.11 15.77
CA HIS A 83 1.03 4.97 14.59
C HIS A 83 2.34 5.34 13.89
N LYS A 84 3.40 5.60 14.67
CA LYS A 84 4.72 5.93 14.15
C LYS A 84 5.32 4.76 13.37
N ASP A 85 5.18 3.54 13.86
CA ASP A 85 5.73 2.35 13.19
C ASP A 85 4.89 1.94 11.99
N CYS A 86 3.56 2.15 12.05
CA CYS A 86 2.70 2.04 10.88
C CYS A 86 3.15 2.98 9.75
N THR A 87 3.37 4.27 10.05
CA THR A 87 3.87 5.23 9.06
C THR A 87 5.20 4.78 8.45
N LYS A 88 6.16 4.33 9.27
CA LYS A 88 7.44 3.79 8.77
C LYS A 88 7.21 2.58 7.85
N CYS A 89 6.32 1.68 8.22
CA CYS A 89 6.01 0.49 7.44
C CYS A 89 5.42 0.85 6.08
N ILE A 90 4.44 1.75 6.04
CA ILE A 90 3.84 2.24 4.79
C ILE A 90 4.88 2.91 3.89
N LEU A 91 5.77 3.74 4.46
CA LEU A 91 6.85 4.38 3.71
C LEU A 91 7.84 3.34 3.14
N HIS A 92 8.14 2.28 3.91
CA HIS A 92 8.99 1.19 3.44
C HIS A 92 8.37 0.45 2.26
N VAL A 93 7.12 -0.01 2.37
CA VAL A 93 6.45 -0.73 1.26
C VAL A 93 6.20 0.17 0.05
N SER A 94 5.98 1.47 0.24
CA SER A 94 5.94 2.47 -0.84
C SER A 94 7.31 2.58 -1.55
N GLY A 95 8.40 2.57 -0.80
CA GLY A 95 9.77 2.50 -1.33
C GLY A 95 10.01 1.22 -2.15
N GLU A 96 9.54 0.08 -1.65
CA GLU A 96 9.64 -1.20 -2.38
C GLU A 96 8.86 -1.15 -3.70
N ILE A 97 7.66 -0.57 -3.73
CA ILE A 97 6.90 -0.36 -4.98
C ILE A 97 7.70 0.44 -5.99
N LYS A 98 8.33 1.55 -5.55
CA LYS A 98 9.18 2.37 -6.43
C LYS A 98 10.36 1.56 -6.98
N ARG A 99 10.89 0.59 -6.22
CA ARG A 99 12.04 -0.24 -6.58
C ARG A 99 11.69 -1.42 -7.50
N CYS A 100 10.67 -2.22 -7.16
CA CYS A 100 10.33 -3.47 -7.87
C CYS A 100 9.42 -3.26 -9.08
N CYS A 101 8.55 -2.26 -9.02
CA CYS A 101 7.25 -2.34 -9.68
C CYS A 101 7.05 -1.17 -10.64
N SER A 102 8.14 -0.64 -11.18
CA SER A 102 8.14 0.53 -12.06
C SER A 102 7.27 0.31 -13.30
N GLY A 103 6.30 1.20 -13.46
CA GLY A 103 5.35 1.21 -14.56
C GLY A 103 4.27 0.14 -14.51
N ALA A 104 4.27 -0.80 -13.56
CA ALA A 104 3.23 -1.82 -13.45
C ALA A 104 1.86 -1.17 -13.19
N ILE A 105 0.80 -1.68 -13.81
CA ILE A 105 -0.55 -1.11 -13.63
C ILE A 105 -1.23 -1.51 -12.31
N ALA A 106 -0.67 -2.53 -11.65
CA ALA A 106 -1.07 -2.99 -10.34
C ALA A 106 0.13 -3.61 -9.66
N ALA A 107 0.28 -3.35 -8.36
CA ALA A 107 1.20 -4.09 -7.52
C ALA A 107 0.69 -4.12 -6.09
N ALA A 108 1.10 -5.14 -5.35
CA ALA A 108 0.91 -5.24 -3.92
C ALA A 108 2.23 -5.61 -3.25
N ILE A 109 2.55 -4.95 -2.15
CA ILE A 109 3.65 -5.32 -1.25
C ILE A 109 3.06 -5.67 0.11
N LEU A 110 3.50 -6.80 0.64
CA LEU A 110 3.08 -7.33 1.92
C LEU A 110 4.30 -7.55 2.81
N THR A 111 4.20 -7.02 4.03
CA THR A 111 5.13 -7.30 5.14
C THR A 111 4.31 -7.83 6.32
N PRO A 112 4.95 -8.34 7.39
CA PRO A 112 4.22 -8.86 8.55
C PRO A 112 3.28 -7.85 9.24
N ASN A 113 3.56 -6.54 9.09
CA ASN A 113 2.90 -5.48 9.83
C ASN A 113 2.13 -4.49 8.94
N CYS A 114 2.39 -4.47 7.63
CA CYS A 114 1.63 -3.62 6.71
C CYS A 114 1.53 -4.17 5.28
N TYR A 115 0.50 -3.69 4.60
CA TYR A 115 0.12 -4.02 3.24
C TYR A 115 -0.15 -2.74 2.46
N LEU A 116 0.37 -2.66 1.24
CA LEU A 116 0.04 -1.62 0.28
C LEU A 116 -0.27 -2.28 -1.06
N ARG A 117 -1.46 -2.01 -1.61
CA ARG A 117 -1.81 -2.42 -2.98
C ARG A 117 -2.34 -1.24 -3.77
N TYR A 118 -1.95 -1.14 -5.03
CA TYR A 118 -2.61 -0.29 -6.01
C TYR A 118 -3.01 -1.06 -7.27
N ALA A 119 -4.00 -0.55 -7.99
CA ALA A 119 -4.43 -1.07 -9.29
C ALA A 119 -5.22 -0.01 -10.08
N HIS A 120 -5.41 -0.23 -11.39
CA HIS A 120 -6.38 0.54 -12.21
C HIS A 120 -7.82 0.03 -12.14
N SER A 121 -8.12 -0.89 -11.23
CA SER A 121 -9.46 -1.39 -10.95
C SER A 121 -9.80 -1.15 -9.48
N ASP A 122 -11.07 -0.85 -9.20
CA ASP A 122 -11.53 -0.63 -7.82
C ASP A 122 -11.26 -1.88 -6.97
N LEU A 123 -10.45 -1.68 -5.92
CA LEU A 123 -10.02 -2.73 -5.00
C LEU A 123 -11.13 -3.21 -4.06
N ARG A 124 -12.20 -2.42 -3.90
CA ARG A 124 -13.37 -2.76 -3.07
C ARG A 124 -14.46 -3.47 -3.86
N ALA A 125 -14.47 -3.33 -5.19
CA ALA A 125 -15.43 -3.98 -6.08
C ALA A 125 -15.15 -5.47 -6.33
N LEU A 126 -13.96 -5.95 -5.94
CA LEU A 126 -13.57 -7.35 -6.07
C LEU A 126 -14.23 -8.19 -4.97
N LYS A 127 -15.40 -8.77 -5.29
CA LYS A 127 -16.06 -9.80 -4.47
C LYS A 127 -15.30 -11.12 -4.51
#